data_AF-A0A6N2Z783-F1
#
_entry.id   AF-A0A6N2Z783-F1
#
_cell.length_a   1.000
_cell.length_b   1.000
_cell.length_c   1.000
_cell.angle_alpha   90.00
_cell.angle_beta   90.00
_cell.angle_gamma   90.00
#
_symmetry.space_group_name_H-M   'P 1'
#
loop_
_entity.id
_entity.type
_entity.pdbx_description
1 polymer ?
#
loop_
_entity_poly.entity_id
_entity_poly.type
_entity_poly.pdbx_seq_one_letter_code
_entity_poly.pdbx_strand_id
1 'polypeptide(L)' 'MAKAKEVTEAVDTSAEETIQEEVQHSDWFYKVKDYYDTKRWNLVMVKNAVKKDKITEEEYEEITGRKYKA' A
#
# COMPACT_ATOMS: atom_id res chain seq x y z
N MET A 1 28.39 -47.43 14.05
CA MET A 1 28.41 -47.14 12.60
C MET A 1 27.01 -46.71 12.19
N ALA A 2 26.95 -45.64 11.38
CA ALA A 2 25.80 -45.09 10.67
C ALA A 2 24.65 -44.52 11.53
N LYS A 3 24.02 -43.38 11.21
CA LYS A 3 24.25 -42.30 10.24
C LYS A 3 23.26 -41.17 10.64
N ALA A 4 23.61 -39.93 10.32
CA ALA A 4 22.86 -38.70 10.53
C ALA A 4 21.46 -38.66 9.88
N LYS A 5 20.60 -37.74 10.36
CA LYS A 5 19.93 -36.65 9.58
C LYS A 5 18.91 -35.94 10.50
N GLU A 6 19.26 -34.83 11.14
CA GLU A 6 18.84 -33.47 10.75
C GLU A 6 17.37 -33.36 10.32
N VAL A 7 16.52 -32.94 11.25
CA VAL A 7 15.24 -32.30 10.95
C VAL A 7 15.37 -30.84 11.42
N THR A 8 15.56 -29.99 10.43
CA THR A 8 15.43 -28.54 10.49
C THR A 8 13.99 -28.18 10.82
N GLU A 9 13.75 -27.48 11.93
CA GLU A 9 12.49 -26.78 12.14
C GLU A 9 12.82 -25.28 12.14
N ALA A 10 12.42 -24.65 11.03
CA ALA A 10 12.62 -23.25 10.76
C ALA A 10 11.76 -22.41 11.71
N VAL A 11 12.39 -21.84 12.74
CA VAL A 11 11.92 -20.63 13.41
C VAL A 11 12.60 -19.47 12.69
N ASP A 12 11.83 -18.78 11.85
CA ASP A 12 11.78 -17.32 11.68
C ASP A 12 11.02 -17.04 10.38
N THR A 13 9.70 -17.22 10.39
CA THR A 13 8.85 -16.75 9.31
C THR A 13 8.62 -15.26 9.52
N SER A 14 9.56 -14.48 8.99
CA SER A 14 9.33 -13.15 8.47
C SER A 14 8.13 -13.17 7.52
N ALA A 15 6.99 -12.68 8.00
CA ALA A 15 5.86 -12.21 7.20
C ALA A 15 4.93 -11.50 8.18
N GLU A 16 5.27 -10.24 8.47
CA GLU A 16 4.39 -9.30 9.16
C GLU A 16 3.02 -9.36 8.47
N GLU A 17 2.01 -9.80 9.24
CA GLU A 17 0.63 -9.97 8.82
C GLU A 17 0.14 -8.67 8.15
N THR A 18 0.13 -8.66 6.82
CA THR A 18 -0.68 -7.73 6.06
C THR A 18 -2.12 -8.19 6.22
N ILE A 19 -2.73 -7.79 7.33
CA ILE A 19 -4.18 -7.81 7.50
C ILE A 19 -4.69 -6.84 6.44
N GLN A 20 -5.15 -7.41 5.32
CA GLN A 20 -5.95 -6.71 4.33
C GLN A 20 -7.30 -6.48 4.99
N GLU A 21 -7.39 -5.43 5.80
CA GLU A 21 -8.66 -4.78 6.09
C GLU A 21 -9.25 -4.43 4.72
N GLU A 22 -10.44 -4.92 4.39
CA GLU A 22 -11.14 -4.58 3.14
C GLU A 22 -11.52 -3.10 3.19
N VAL A 23 -10.53 -2.23 3.03
CA VAL A 23 -10.74 -0.80 2.85
C VAL A 23 -11.35 -0.67 1.46
N GLN A 24 -12.65 -0.36 1.44
CA GLN A 24 -13.33 -0.09 0.19
C GLN A 24 -12.75 1.17 -0.43
N HIS A 25 -11.97 0.98 -1.47
CA HIS A 25 -11.36 2.07 -2.22
C HIS A 25 -12.33 2.66 -3.24
N SER A 26 -12.16 3.95 -3.51
CA SER A 26 -12.81 4.65 -4.61
C SER A 26 -12.38 4.06 -5.95
N ASP A 27 -13.26 4.17 -6.96
CA ASP A 27 -12.98 3.70 -8.33
C ASP A 27 -11.68 4.29 -8.92
N TRP A 28 -11.25 5.44 -8.42
CA TRP A 28 -10.05 6.14 -8.88
C TRP A 28 -8.80 5.82 -8.08
N PHE A 29 -8.90 5.20 -6.91
CA PHE A 29 -7.78 4.91 -6.04
C PHE A 29 -6.63 4.23 -6.78
N TYR A 30 -6.86 3.06 -7.36
CA TYR A 30 -5.83 2.29 -8.06
C TYR A 30 -5.25 3.06 -9.24
N LYS A 31 -6.06 3.90 -9.91
CA LYS A 31 -5.64 4.72 -11.03
C LYS A 31 -4.71 5.84 -10.59
N VAL A 32 -5.08 6.55 -9.52
CA VAL A 32 -4.26 7.63 -8.96
C VAL A 32 -2.99 7.06 -8.34
N LYS A 33 -3.07 5.90 -7.68
CA LYS A 33 -1.93 5.16 -7.15
C LYS A 33 -0.94 4.80 -8.26
N ASP A 34 -1.40 4.17 -9.34
CA ASP A 34 -0.55 3.85 -10.50
C ASP A 34 0.10 5.10 -11.11
N TYR A 35 -0.65 6.20 -11.28
CA TYR A 35 -0.10 7.45 -11.79
C TYR A 35 0.94 8.08 -10.86
N TYR A 36 0.78 7.94 -9.55
CA TYR A 36 1.73 8.43 -8.57
C TYR A 36 2.99 7.55 -8.48
N ASP A 37 2.81 6.23 -8.49
CA ASP A 37 3.90 5.24 -8.44
C ASP A 37 4.77 5.34 -9.70
N THR A 38 4.14 5.49 -10.88
CA THR A 38 4.82 5.71 -12.16
C THR A 38 5.34 7.14 -12.35
N LYS A 39 5.23 8.00 -11.33
CA LYS A 39 5.68 9.42 -11.32
C LYS A 39 5.06 10.28 -12.43
N ARG A 40 3.95 9.85 -13.03
CA ARG A 40 3.19 10.67 -13.98
C ARG A 40 2.46 11.80 -13.27
N TRP A 41 2.02 11.55 -12.04
CA TRP A 41 1.36 12.52 -11.18
C TRP A 41 2.23 12.86 -9.99
N ASN A 42 2.21 14.14 -9.60
CA ASN A 42 2.86 14.63 -8.40
C ASN A 42 1.85 14.80 -7.26
N LEU A 43 2.33 15.10 -6.05
CA LEU A 43 1.52 15.32 -4.85
C LEU A 43 0.37 16.33 -5.05
N VAL A 44 0.60 17.38 -5.85
CA VAL A 44 -0.40 18.42 -6.12
C VAL A 44 -1.55 17.86 -6.98
N MET A 45 -1.24 16.99 -7.95
CA MET A 45 -2.24 16.33 -8.78
C MET A 45 -3.07 15.34 -7.97
N VAL A 46 -2.44 14.54 -7.10
CA VAL A 46 -3.16 13.65 -6.16
C VAL A 46 -4.04 14.48 -5.22
N LYS A 47 -3.55 15.62 -4.71
CA LYS A 47 -4.33 16.54 -3.87
C LYS A 47 -5.56 17.09 -4.62
N ASN A 48 -5.40 17.39 -5.91
CA ASN A 48 -6.51 17.81 -6.76
C ASN A 48 -7.52 16.69 -7.01
N ALA A 49 -7.12 15.42 -6.94
CA ALA A 49 -8.04 14.29 -7.03
C ALA A 49 -8.96 14.23 -5.80
N VAL A 50 -8.42 14.51 -4.60
CA VAL A 50 -9.21 14.68 -3.37
C VAL A 50 -10.21 15.84 -3.53
N LYS A 51 -9.74 17.01 -3.99
CA LYS A 51 -10.61 18.18 -4.23
C LYS A 51 -11.70 17.98 -5.28
N LYS A 52 -11.59 16.93 -6.11
CA LYS A 52 -12.55 16.57 -7.14
C LYS A 52 -13.41 15.36 -6.73
N ASP A 53 -13.36 14.97 -5.46
CA ASP A 53 -14.05 13.81 -4.89
C ASP A 53 -13.78 12.52 -5.69
N LYS A 54 -12.55 12.39 -6.22
CA LYS A 54 -12.12 11.17 -6.91
C LYS A 54 -11.56 10.14 -5.96
N ILE A 55 -10.86 10.62 -4.93
CA ILE A 55 -10.31 9.81 -3.86
C ILE A 55 -10.61 10.51 -2.53
N THR A 56 -10.58 9.78 -1.42
CA THR A 56 -10.73 10.39 -0.08
C THR A 56 -9.42 10.96 0.44
N GLU A 57 -9.48 11.68 1.56
CA GLU A 57 -8.28 12.15 2.25
C GLU A 57 -7.43 10.96 2.75
N GLU A 58 -8.05 9.89 3.25
CA GLU A 58 -7.33 8.68 3.71
C GLU A 58 -6.58 8.02 2.56
N GLU A 59 -7.24 7.89 1.40
CA GLU A 59 -6.65 7.35 0.18
C GLU A 59 -5.48 8.20 -0.32
N TYR A 60 -5.55 9.53 -0.16
CA TYR A 60 -4.40 10.39 -0.43
C TYR A 60 -3.24 10.06 0.49
N GLU A 61 -3.48 9.87 1.79
CA GLU A 61 -2.44 9.50 2.74
C GLU A 61 -1.83 8.14 2.40
N GLU A 62 -2.64 7.18 1.96
CA GLU A 62 -2.20 5.85 1.56
C GLU A 62 -1.38 5.87 0.27
N ILE A 63 -1.84 6.58 -0.76
CA ILE A 63 -1.12 6.69 -2.05
C ILE A 63 0.20 7.41 -1.86
N THR A 64 0.22 8.47 -1.04
CA THR A 64 1.36 9.39 -1.00
C THR A 64 2.29 9.20 0.20
N GLY A 65 1.83 8.49 1.23
CA GLY A 65 2.48 8.39 2.55
C GLY A 65 2.49 9.70 3.33
N ARG A 66 1.67 10.68 2.94
CA ARG A 66 1.67 12.03 3.52
C ARG A 66 0.27 12.43 3.96
N LYS A 67 0.19 13.06 5.13
CA LYS A 67 -1.07 13.60 5.60
C LYS A 67 -1.67 14.60 4.63
N TYR A 68 -2.96 14.45 4.34
CA TYR A 68 -3.66 15.42 3.52
C TYR A 68 -3.73 16.75 4.29
N LYS A 69 -3.37 17.83 3.60
CA LYS A 69 -3.48 19.21 4.12
C LYS A 69 -4.24 20.00 3.08
N ALA A 70 -5.44 20.50 3.39
CA ALA A 70 -6.32 21.23 2.47
C ALA A 70 -5.66 22.43 1.79
#